data_AF-A0A6J3M2A0-F1
#
_entry.id   AF-A0A6J3M2A0-F1
#
_cell.length_a   1.000
_cell.length_b   1.000
_cell.length_c   1.000
_cell.angle_alpha   90.00
_cell.angle_beta   90.00
_cell.angle_gamma   90.00
#
_symmetry.space_group_name_H-M   'P 1'
#
loop_
_entity.id
_entity.type
_entity.pdbx_description
1 polymer ?
#
loop_
_entity_poly.entity_id
_entity_poly.type
_entity_poly.pdbx_seq_one_letter_code
_entity_poly.pdbx_strand_id
1 'polypeptide(L)' 'MISDNGLYSLAVFLGSLAMLLIVLYHFLEINAQDDNGATPVSNDRKAEALPEKAR' A
#
# COMPACT_ATOMS: atom_id res chain seq x y z
N MET A 1 -7.41 31.35 -16.40
CA MET A 1 -6.37 30.36 -16.69
C MET A 1 -5.46 30.30 -15.47
N ILE A 2 -5.21 29.12 -14.91
CA ILE A 2 -4.20 28.98 -13.85
C ILE A 2 -2.82 29.26 -14.47
N SER A 3 -1.94 29.97 -13.76
CA SER A 3 -0.59 30.21 -14.28
C SER A 3 0.25 28.94 -14.17
N ASP A 4 1.29 28.82 -15.00
CA ASP A 4 2.20 27.67 -14.97
C ASP A 4 2.81 27.46 -13.58
N ASN A 5 3.09 28.57 -12.86
CA ASN A 5 3.59 28.51 -11.50
C ASN A 5 2.56 27.93 -10.51
N GLY A 6 1.28 28.24 -10.70
CA GLY A 6 0.18 27.65 -9.92
C GLY A 6 0.01 26.16 -10.20
N LEU A 7 0.10 25.76 -11.47
CA LEU A 7 0.00 24.36 -11.87
C LEU A 7 1.19 23.54 -11.36
N TYR A 8 2.41 24.09 -11.45
CA TYR A 8 3.63 23.46 -10.92
C TYR A 8 3.53 23.25 -9.41
N SER A 9 3.13 24.29 -8.66
CA SER A 9 2.98 24.21 -7.21
C SER A 9 1.95 23.15 -6.80
N LEU A 10 0.83 23.08 -7.52
CA LEU A 10 -0.20 22.08 -7.30
C LEU A 10 0.31 20.66 -7.59
N ALA A 11 1.07 20.46 -8.66
CA ALA A 11 1.64 19.16 -9.02
C ALA A 11 2.63 18.66 -7.96
N VAL A 12 3.50 19.53 -7.44
CA VAL A 12 4.44 19.18 -6.36
C VAL A 12 3.70 18.84 -5.07
N PHE A 13 2.69 19.63 -4.71
CA PHE A 13 1.86 19.37 -3.54
C PHE A 13 1.12 18.03 -3.65
N LEU A 14 0.47 17.78 -4.78
CA LEU A 14 -0.29 16.56 -4.99
C LEU A 14 0.62 15.34 -5.10
N GLY A 15 1.80 15.47 -5.72
CA GLY A 15 2.79 14.40 -5.82
C GLY A 15 3.36 14.00 -4.46
N SER A 16 3.67 14.97 -3.60
CA SER A 16 4.14 14.69 -2.22
C SER A 16 3.03 14.08 -1.34
N LEU A 17 1.79 14.56 -1.47
CA LEU A 17 0.62 13.92 -0.85
C LEU A 17 0.43 12.48 -1.32
N ALA A 18 0.53 12.22 -2.63
CA ALA A 18 0.39 10.88 -3.18
C ALA A 18 1.45 9.93 -2.62
N MET A 19 2.72 10.37 -2.53
CA MET A 19 3.78 9.56 -1.92
C MET A 19 3.48 9.23 -0.46
N LEU A 20 2.97 10.19 0.33
CA LEU A 20 2.56 9.96 1.71
C LEU A 20 1.42 8.94 1.80
N LEU A 21 0.38 9.10 0.98
CA LEU A 21 -0.78 8.20 0.96
C LEU A 21 -0.42 6.77 0.57
N ILE A 22 0.52 6.58 -0.36
CA ILE A 22 1.00 5.24 -0.76
C ILE A 22 1.68 4.54 0.41
N VAL A 23 2.59 5.22 1.11
CA VAL A 23 3.30 4.64 2.26
C VAL A 23 2.33 4.35 3.40
N LEU A 24 1.39 5.28 3.67
CA LEU A 24 0.37 5.09 4.70
C LEU A 24 -0.53 3.90 4.39
N TYR A 25 -0.98 3.76 3.14
CA TYR A 25 -1.79 2.63 2.71
C TYR A 25 -1.05 1.31 2.97
N HIS A 26 0.21 1.22 2.52
CA HIS A 26 1.01 0.01 2.72
C HIS A 26 1.23 -0.30 4.21
N PHE A 27 1.46 0.74 5.03
CA PHE A 27 1.58 0.57 6.47
C PHE A 27 0.28 0.05 7.10
N LEU A 28 -0.88 0.57 6.71
CA LEU A 28 -2.16 0.09 7.25
C LEU A 28 -2.47 -1.33 6.79
N GLU A 29 -2.23 -1.64 5.51
CA GLU A 29 -2.48 -2.96 4.92
C GLU A 29 -1.68 -4.07 5.61
N ILE A 30 -0.38 -3.86 5.87
CA ILE A 30 0.45 -4.88 6.51
C ILE A 30 0.12 -5.10 7.99
N ASN A 31 -0.39 -4.05 8.66
CA ASN A 31 -0.68 -4.08 10.09
C ASN A 31 -2.15 -4.42 10.39
N ALA A 32 -3.02 -4.37 9.39
CA ALA A 32 -4.40 -4.81 9.51
C ALA A 32 -4.42 -6.30 9.86
N GLN A 33 -5.07 -6.63 10.97
CA GLN A 33 -5.39 -7.99 11.36
C GLN A 33 -6.82 -8.25 10.94
N ASP A 34 -7.02 -9.28 10.12
CA ASP A 34 -8.36 -9.73 9.76
C ASP A 34 -9.05 -10.32 10.99
N ASP A 35 -10.37 -10.50 10.98
CA ASP A 35 -11.15 -11.01 12.14
C ASP A 35 -10.65 -12.38 12.68
N ASN A 36 -9.84 -13.09 11.88
CA ASN A 36 -9.19 -14.36 12.22
C ASN A 36 -7.74 -14.21 12.72
N GLY A 37 -7.27 -12.99 12.99
CA GLY A 37 -5.92 -12.68 13.48
C GLY A 37 -4.79 -12.88 12.46
N ALA A 38 -5.13 -13.09 11.18
CA ALA A 38 -4.15 -13.22 10.10
C ALA A 38 -3.91 -11.84 9.45
N THR A 39 -2.64 -11.46 9.30
CA THR A 39 -2.27 -10.31 8.46
C THR A 39 -2.17 -10.77 6.99
N PRO A 40 -2.47 -9.92 5.98
CA PRO A 40 -2.46 -10.34 4.57
C PRO A 40 -1.14 -11.01 4.14
N VAL A 41 0.01 -10.49 4.60
CA VAL A 41 1.35 -11.05 4.36
C VAL A 41 1.56 -12.44 4.98
N SER A 42 0.75 -12.82 5.98
CA SER A 42 0.82 -14.14 6.60
C SER A 42 0.05 -15.22 5.80
N ASN A 43 -0.94 -14.83 4.99
CA ASN A 43 -1.63 -15.77 4.09
C ASN A 43 -0.77 -16.17 2.89
N ASP A 44 -0.08 -15.21 2.26
CA ASP A 44 0.83 -15.51 1.14
C ASP A 44 1.97 -16.44 1.56
N ARG A 45 2.58 -16.18 2.71
CA ARG A 45 3.62 -17.06 3.27
C ARG A 45 3.11 -18.44 3.68
N LYS A 46 1.86 -18.55 4.16
CA LYS A 46 1.25 -19.85 4.48
C LYS A 46 0.94 -20.66 3.21
N ALA A 47 0.50 -20.02 2.13
CA ALA A 47 0.25 -20.68 0.85
C ALA A 47 1.54 -21.18 0.19
N GLU A 48 2.64 -20.46 0.37
CA GLU A 48 3.96 -20.81 -0.19
C GLU A 48 4.72 -21.87 0.63
N ALA A 49 4.43 -22.00 1.93
CA ALA A 49 5.04 -23.01 2.81
C ALA A 49 4.45 -24.43 2.66
N LEU A 50 3.43 -24.64 1.81
CA LEU A 50 2.85 -25.96 1.57
C LEU A 50 3.73 -26.76 0.60
N PRO A 51 4.15 -27.99 0.95
CA PRO A 51 5.05 -28.79 0.12
C PRO A 51 4.38 -29.15 -1.21
N GLU A 52 5.15 -29.07 -2.31
CA GLU A 52 4.76 -29.29 -3.72
C GLU A 52 3.96 -30.59 -3.98
N LYS A 53 4.04 -31.59 -3.09
CA LYS A 53 3.27 -32.84 -3.18
C LYS A 53 1.78 -32.73 -2.83
N ALA A 54 1.31 -31.57 -2.37
CA ALA A 54 -0.08 -31.37 -1.94
C ALA A 54 -0.91 -30.44 -2.86
N ARG A 55 -0.37 -30.05 -4.02
CA ARG A 55 -1.03 -29.15 -5.00
C ARG A 55 -1.57 -29.90 -6.21
#